data_AF-A0A6A4CZZ7-F1
#
_entry.id   AF-A0A6A4CZZ7-F1
#
_cell.length_a   1.000
_cell.length_b   1.000
_cell.length_c   1.000
_cell.angle_alpha   90.00
_cell.angle_beta   90.00
_cell.angle_gamma   90.00
#
_symmetry.space_group_name_H-M   'P 1'
#
loop_
_entity.id
_entity.type
_entity.pdbx_description
1 polymer ?
#
loop_
_entity_poly.entity_id
_entity_poly.type
_entity_poly.pdbx_seq_one_letter_code
_entity_poly.pdbx_strand_id
1 'polypeptide(L)'
;MDVATRKSVESFLSTWFGEDQADRVLLQLSAFHRYVNELKDGSSRQWKLLCERKLPVIDFWCGLKQYDLLQSVAKQLFRCAGSTAAAERNFSTHAFINSKLRNRLDPDRVEKLVHIFFNAKMRIWTSTRTSKMFL
;
A
#
# COMPACT_ATOMS: atom_id res chain seq x y z
N MET A 1 20.18 0.03 12.40
CA MET A 1 19.74 -1.11 11.57
C MET A 1 20.88 -2.10 11.54
N ASP A 2 20.59 -3.37 11.77
CA ASP A 2 21.59 -4.44 11.75
C ASP A 2 22.08 -4.68 10.30
N VAL A 3 23.37 -4.97 10.16
CA VAL A 3 24.05 -5.32 8.90
C VAL A 3 23.39 -6.54 8.25
N ALA A 4 22.93 -7.52 9.03
CA ALA A 4 22.26 -8.71 8.49
C ALA A 4 20.89 -8.34 7.86
N THR A 5 20.12 -7.48 8.53
CA THR A 5 18.85 -6.97 7.97
C THR A 5 19.09 -6.21 6.67
N ARG A 6 20.16 -5.39 6.63
CA ARG A 6 20.51 -4.62 5.43
C ARG A 6 20.84 -5.52 4.24
N LYS A 7 21.73 -6.50 4.44
CA LYS A 7 22.11 -7.46 3.38
C LYS A 7 20.92 -8.27 2.87
N SER A 8 20.00 -8.63 3.76
CA SER A 8 18.77 -9.33 3.38
C SER A 8 17.88 -8.49 2.46
N VAL A 9 17.71 -7.20 2.77
CA VAL A 9 16.95 -6.27 1.92
C VAL A 9 17.63 -6.07 0.57
N GLU A 10 18.95 -5.89 0.54
CA GLU A 10 19.73 -5.76 -0.69
C GLU A 10 19.57 -7.01 -1.58
N SER A 11 19.72 -8.20 -1.02
CA SER A 11 19.52 -9.47 -1.74
C SER A 11 18.10 -9.64 -2.26
N PHE A 12 17.09 -9.29 -1.46
CA PHE A 12 15.68 -9.35 -1.86
C PHE A 12 15.40 -8.43 -3.05
N LEU A 13 15.89 -7.19 -3.00
CA LEU A 13 15.64 -6.20 -4.05
C LEU A 13 16.37 -6.56 -5.35
N SER A 14 17.62 -7.03 -5.28
CA SER A 14 18.33 -7.52 -6.46
C SER A 14 17.61 -8.70 -7.11
N THR A 15 17.06 -9.61 -6.30
CA THR A 15 16.26 -10.74 -6.81
C THR A 15 14.93 -10.27 -7.41
N TRP A 16 14.28 -9.29 -6.79
CA TRP A 16 12.99 -8.76 -7.23
C TRP A 16 13.05 -8.09 -8.60
N PHE A 17 14.11 -7.32 -8.86
CA PHE A 17 14.26 -6.56 -10.10
C PHE A 17 15.08 -7.27 -11.18
N GLY A 18 15.76 -8.38 -10.84
CA GLY A 18 16.65 -9.10 -11.73
C GLY A 18 18.03 -8.44 -11.87
N GLU A 19 18.96 -9.18 -12.48
CA GLU A 19 20.38 -8.77 -12.60
C GLU A 19 20.55 -7.44 -13.34
N ASP A 20 19.73 -7.16 -14.35
CA ASP A 20 19.82 -5.95 -15.18
C ASP A 20 19.60 -4.63 -14.42
N GLN A 21 18.82 -4.66 -13.34
CA GLN A 21 18.47 -3.46 -12.56
C GLN A 21 19.00 -3.52 -11.13
N ALA A 22 19.65 -4.62 -10.71
CA ALA A 22 20.14 -4.82 -9.36
C ALA A 22 21.03 -3.66 -8.89
N ASP A 23 22.05 -3.29 -9.67
CA ASP A 23 22.97 -2.20 -9.34
C ASP A 23 22.24 -0.86 -9.18
N ARG A 24 21.28 -0.58 -10.07
CA ARG A 24 20.51 0.66 -10.04
C ARG A 24 19.62 0.76 -8.79
N VAL A 25 19.02 -0.35 -8.37
CA VAL A 25 18.20 -0.41 -7.15
C VAL A 25 19.07 -0.24 -5.89
N LEU A 26 20.24 -0.89 -5.85
CA LEU A 26 21.18 -0.77 -4.74
C LEU A 26 21.73 0.66 -4.61
N LEU A 27 22.04 1.30 -5.73
CA LEU A 27 22.41 2.72 -5.75
C LEU A 27 21.30 3.60 -5.19
N GLN A 28 20.05 3.41 -5.64
CA GLN A 28 18.91 4.15 -5.09
C GLN A 28 18.72 3.89 -3.59
N LEU A 29 18.90 2.65 -3.13
CA LEU A 29 18.76 2.28 -1.73
C LEU A 29 19.80 2.98 -0.86
N SER A 30 21.07 3.01 -1.30
CA SER A 30 22.13 3.72 -0.58
C SER A 30 21.88 5.23 -0.53
N ALA A 31 21.44 5.84 -1.63
CA ALA A 31 21.10 7.25 -1.71
C ALA A 31 19.90 7.60 -0.83
N PHE A 32 18.86 6.74 -0.84
CA PHE A 32 17.68 6.88 0.01
C PHE A 32 18.04 6.78 1.50
N HIS A 33 18.93 5.85 1.88
CA HIS A 33 19.42 5.76 3.25
C HIS A 33 20.08 7.06 3.72
N ARG A 34 20.93 7.66 2.87
CA ARG A 34 21.55 8.95 3.16
C ARG A 34 20.49 10.05 3.33
N TYR A 35 19.56 10.13 2.38
CA TYR A 35 18.44 11.08 2.43
C TYR A 35 17.59 10.95 3.70
N VAL A 36 17.28 9.72 4.14
CA VAL A 36 16.52 9.48 5.36
C VAL A 36 17.28 9.92 6.61
N ASN A 37 18.60 9.74 6.65
CA ASN A 37 19.42 10.22 7.75
C ASN A 37 19.45 11.76 7.79
N GLU A 38 19.65 12.41 6.65
CA GLU A 38 19.57 13.88 6.55
C GLU A 38 18.19 14.41 6.96
N LEU A 39 17.12 13.70 6.57
CA LEU A 39 15.75 14.06 6.92
C LEU A 39 15.49 13.98 8.45
N LYS A 40 16.12 12.99 9.12
CA LYS A 40 16.06 12.80 10.58
C LYS A 40 16.85 13.86 11.33
N ASP A 41 18.08 14.10 10.90
CA ASP A 41 19.01 15.00 11.60
C ASP A 41 18.64 16.47 11.39
N GLY A 42 18.12 16.82 10.20
CA GLY A 42 17.81 18.18 9.80
C GLY A 42 16.54 18.81 10.40
N SER A 43 15.87 18.17 11.38
CA SER A 43 14.60 18.65 11.96
C SER A 43 13.54 19.04 10.91
N SER A 44 13.54 18.36 9.76
CA SER A 44 12.68 18.69 8.63
C SER A 44 11.21 18.68 9.04
N ARG A 45 10.45 19.68 8.59
CA ARG A 45 8.98 19.72 8.79
C ARG A 45 8.33 18.43 8.31
N GLN A 46 8.82 17.87 7.20
CA GLN A 46 8.32 16.61 6.65
C GLN A 46 8.57 15.42 7.59
N TRP A 47 9.73 15.36 8.25
CA TRP A 47 10.02 14.34 9.28
C TRP A 47 9.05 14.44 10.46
N LYS A 48 8.81 15.66 10.95
CA LYS A 48 7.85 15.91 12.04
C LYS A 48 6.44 15.46 11.65
N LEU A 49 5.98 15.79 10.45
CA LEU A 49 4.66 15.39 9.96
C LEU A 49 4.52 13.86 9.81
N LEU A 50 5.60 13.15 9.43
CA LEU A 50 5.63 11.69 9.40
C LEU A 50 5.50 11.09 10.80
N CYS A 51 6.28 11.59 11.76
CA CYS A 51 6.22 11.15 13.16
C CYS A 51 4.86 11.43 13.80
N GLU A 52 4.28 12.60 13.52
CA GLU A 52 2.95 13.01 14.00
C GLU A 52 1.79 12.33 13.24
N ARG A 53 2.09 11.49 12.24
CA ARG A 53 1.11 10.81 11.37
C ARG A 53 0.17 11.78 10.61
N LYS A 54 0.59 13.03 10.44
CA LYS A 54 -0.11 14.06 9.66
C LYS A 54 0.20 13.97 8.17
N LEU A 55 1.29 13.30 7.80
CA LEU A 55 1.61 12.93 6.43
C LEU A 55 1.48 11.40 6.26
N PRO A 56 0.55 10.92 5.41
CA PRO A 56 0.46 9.50 5.10
C PRO A 56 1.76 8.99 4.46
N VAL A 57 2.21 7.80 4.88
CA VAL A 57 3.46 7.22 4.38
C VAL A 57 3.38 6.97 2.87
N ILE A 58 2.20 6.64 2.34
CA ILE A 58 1.99 6.49 0.90
C ILE A 58 2.20 7.82 0.14
N ASP A 59 1.74 8.94 0.69
CA ASP A 59 1.89 10.25 0.06
C ASP A 59 3.36 10.71 0.09
N PHE A 60 4.06 10.38 1.19
CA PHE A 60 5.51 10.55 1.27
C PHE A 60 6.23 9.81 0.14
N TRP A 61 5.92 8.53 -0.07
CA TRP A 61 6.52 7.76 -1.16
C TRP A 61 6.13 8.30 -2.54
N CYS A 62 4.89 8.76 -2.74
CA CYS A 62 4.45 9.38 -3.99
C CYS A 62 5.22 10.66 -4.34
N GLY A 63 5.65 11.44 -3.34
CA GLY A 63 6.47 12.65 -3.54
C GLY A 63 7.92 12.37 -3.96
N LEU A 64 8.43 11.16 -3.74
CA LEU A 64 9.84 10.80 -3.96
C LEU A 64 10.11 10.29 -5.39
N LYS A 65 10.00 11.19 -6.39
CA LYS A 65 10.18 10.83 -7.81
C LYS A 65 11.60 10.35 -8.18
N GLN A 66 12.61 10.76 -7.43
CA GLN A 66 14.01 10.40 -7.66
C GLN A 66 14.36 8.94 -7.31
N TYR A 67 13.45 8.24 -6.63
CA TYR A 67 13.61 6.85 -6.23
C TYR A 67 12.52 5.98 -6.89
N ASP A 68 12.42 6.02 -8.23
CA ASP A 68 11.37 5.35 -9.01
C ASP A 68 11.25 3.85 -8.74
N LEU A 69 12.39 3.14 -8.64
CA LEU A 69 12.41 1.70 -8.38
C LEU A 69 11.93 1.40 -6.95
N LEU A 70 12.46 2.10 -5.94
CA LEU A 70 12.01 1.93 -4.56
C LEU A 70 10.55 2.35 -4.37
N GLN A 71 10.12 3.41 -5.05
CA GLN A 71 8.73 3.86 -5.04
C GLN A 71 7.79 2.80 -5.61
N SER A 72 8.21 2.08 -6.66
CA SER A 72 7.41 0.99 -7.23
C SER A 72 7.18 -0.15 -6.22
N VAL A 73 8.23 -0.54 -5.48
CA VAL A 73 8.13 -1.54 -4.39
C VAL A 73 7.24 -1.03 -3.27
N ALA A 74 7.44 0.21 -2.82
CA ALA A 74 6.64 0.80 -1.76
C ALA A 74 5.15 0.84 -2.13
N LYS A 75 4.82 1.31 -3.34
CA LYS A 75 3.44 1.30 -3.86
C LYS A 75 2.85 -0.11 -3.88
N GLN A 76 3.62 -1.11 -4.32
CA GLN A 76 3.17 -2.49 -4.34
C GLN A 76 2.90 -3.01 -2.92
N LEU A 77 3.79 -2.71 -1.96
CA LEU A 77 3.62 -3.08 -0.56
C LEU A 77 2.36 -2.45 0.06
N PHE A 78 2.06 -1.18 -0.25
CA PHE A 78 0.83 -0.52 0.21
C PHE A 78 -0.45 -1.03 -0.47
N ARG A 79 -0.33 -1.69 -1.63
CA ARG A 79 -1.46 -2.36 -2.30
C ARG A 79 -1.74 -3.75 -1.73
N CYS A 80 -0.74 -4.40 -1.13
CA CYS A 80 -0.94 -5.66 -0.41
C CYS A 80 -1.85 -5.40 0.80
N ALA A 81 -3.02 -6.04 0.84
CA ALA A 81 -3.90 -5.96 1.99
C ALA A 81 -3.20 -6.62 3.20
N GLY A 82 -2.76 -5.82 4.17
CA GLY A 82 -2.06 -6.31 5.36
C GLY A 82 -2.91 -7.12 6.34
N SER A 83 -4.17 -7.43 6.01
CA SER A 83 -5.04 -8.24 6.87
C SER A 83 -6.02 -9.07 6.04
N THR A 84 -6.20 -10.33 6.44
CA THR A 84 -7.30 -11.18 5.96
C THR A 84 -8.66 -10.62 6.35
N ALA A 85 -8.74 -9.72 7.33
CA ALA A 85 -9.96 -9.05 7.78
C ALA A 85 -10.74 -8.34 6.65
N ALA A 86 -10.04 -7.80 5.65
CA ALA A 86 -10.69 -7.25 4.45
C ALA A 86 -11.36 -8.34 3.61
N ALA A 87 -10.70 -9.50 3.46
CA ALA A 87 -11.27 -10.68 2.83
C ALA A 87 -12.38 -11.31 3.67
N GLU A 88 -12.26 -11.35 5.00
CA GLU A 88 -13.29 -11.85 5.93
C GLU A 88 -14.57 -11.00 5.88
N ARG A 89 -14.45 -9.67 5.72
CA ARG A 89 -15.61 -8.81 5.44
C ARG A 89 -16.27 -9.13 4.09
N ASN A 90 -15.49 -9.51 3.09
CA ASN A 90 -16.01 -9.95 1.80
C ASN A 90 -16.74 -11.30 1.92
N PHE A 91 -16.16 -12.27 2.65
CA PHE A 91 -16.80 -13.56 2.93
C PHE A 91 -18.05 -13.43 3.81
N SER A 92 -18.04 -12.54 4.81
CA SER A 92 -19.22 -12.27 5.64
C SER A 92 -20.35 -11.61 4.84
N THR A 93 -20.01 -10.72 3.90
CA THR A 93 -20.99 -10.14 2.96
C THR A 93 -21.54 -11.22 2.02
N HIS A 94 -20.69 -12.12 1.53
CA HIS A 94 -21.09 -13.28 0.73
C HIS A 94 -22.05 -14.21 1.51
N ALA A 95 -21.76 -14.45 2.79
CA ALA A 95 -22.64 -15.20 3.69
C ALA A 95 -23.96 -14.44 3.98
N PHE A 96 -23.95 -13.12 4.10
CA PHE A 96 -25.16 -12.30 4.27
C PHE A 96 -26.07 -12.34 3.03
N ILE A 97 -25.50 -12.20 1.82
CA ILE A 97 -26.23 -12.27 0.55
C ILE A 97 -26.84 -13.66 0.36
N ASN A 98 -26.11 -14.73 0.67
CA ASN A 98 -26.60 -16.11 0.58
C ASN A 98 -27.59 -16.51 1.69
N SER A 99 -27.50 -15.92 2.89
CA SER A 99 -28.34 -16.33 4.04
C SER A 99 -29.66 -15.59 4.15
N LYS A 100 -29.74 -14.32 3.72
CA LYS A 100 -30.96 -13.49 3.86
C LYS A 100 -31.91 -13.60 2.67
N LEU A 101 -31.40 -13.99 1.50
CA LEU A 101 -32.20 -14.22 0.31
C LEU A 101 -32.18 -15.73 0.05
N ARG A 102 -33.29 -16.44 0.32
CA ARG A 102 -33.51 -17.84 -0.13
C ARG A 102 -33.60 -17.90 -1.66
N ASN A 103 -32.54 -17.48 -2.33
CA ASN A 103 -32.42 -17.45 -3.76
C ASN A 103 -31.24 -18.35 -4.07
N ARG A 104 -31.52 -19.50 -4.69
CA ARG A 104 -30.50 -20.33 -5.34
C ARG A 104 -29.99 -19.55 -6.55
N LEU A 105 -29.27 -18.46 -6.29
CA LEU A 105 -28.54 -17.74 -7.31
C LEU A 105 -27.36 -18.61 -7.70
N ASP A 106 -27.20 -18.76 -9.00
CA ASP A 106 -26.03 -19.40 -9.57
C ASP A 106 -24.74 -18.75 -9.03
N PRO A 107 -23.70 -19.53 -8.67
CA PRO A 107 -22.46 -19.00 -8.09
C PRO A 107 -21.86 -17.82 -8.87
N ASP A 108 -21.94 -17.87 -10.20
CA ASP A 108 -21.39 -16.82 -11.08
C ASP A 108 -22.13 -15.48 -10.91
N ARG A 109 -23.44 -15.54 -10.60
CA ARG A 109 -24.25 -14.34 -10.36
C ARG A 109 -23.95 -13.75 -8.99
N VAL A 110 -23.68 -14.58 -7.99
CA VAL A 110 -23.31 -14.13 -6.65
C VAL A 110 -21.96 -13.43 -6.68
N GLU A 111 -20.97 -13.97 -7.40
CA GLU A 111 -19.67 -13.33 -7.56
C GLU A 111 -19.80 -11.94 -8.19
N LYS A 112 -20.57 -11.82 -9.28
CA LYS A 112 -20.84 -10.52 -9.93
C LYS A 112 -21.52 -9.53 -8.99
N LEU A 113 -22.48 -9.97 -8.19
CA LEU A 113 -23.17 -9.10 -7.23
C LEU A 113 -22.26 -8.65 -6.09
N VAL A 114 -21.41 -9.53 -5.56
CA VAL A 114 -20.40 -9.16 -4.56
C VAL A 114 -19.41 -8.16 -5.15
N HIS A 115 -18.98 -8.37 -6.39
CA HIS A 115 -18.10 -7.44 -7.09
C HIS A 115 -18.74 -6.06 -7.25
N ILE A 116 -20.00 -5.98 -7.70
CA ILE A 116 -20.74 -4.71 -7.84
C ILE A 116 -20.93 -4.05 -6.47
N PHE A 117 -21.36 -4.80 -5.45
CA PHE A 117 -21.60 -4.27 -4.12
C PHE A 117 -20.32 -3.70 -3.50
N PHE A 118 -19.19 -4.41 -3.62
CA PHE A 118 -17.92 -3.96 -3.09
C PHE A 118 -17.43 -2.70 -3.81
N ASN A 119 -17.49 -2.67 -5.15
CA ASN A 119 -17.09 -1.50 -5.93
C ASN A 119 -18.00 -0.29 -5.67
N ALA A 120 -19.32 -0.49 -5.55
CA ALA A 120 -20.26 0.56 -5.20
C ALA A 120 -19.99 1.11 -3.78
N LYS A 121 -19.74 0.23 -2.81
CA LYS A 121 -19.39 0.61 -1.43
C LYS A 121 -18.07 1.37 -1.37
N MET A 122 -17.06 0.94 -2.11
CA MET A 122 -15.78 1.63 -2.25
C MET A 122 -15.95 3.02 -2.87
N ARG A 123 -16.75 3.16 -3.94
CA ARG A 123 -17.05 4.45 -4.59
C ARG A 123 -17.78 5.43 -3.67
N ILE A 124 -18.71 4.95 -2.85
CA ILE A 124 -19.40 5.77 -1.85
C ILE A 124 -18.41 6.21 -0.77
N TRP A 125 -17.57 5.29 -0.27
CA TRP A 125 -16.54 5.60 0.72
C TRP A 125 -15.52 6.64 0.24
N THR A 126 -15.09 6.55 -1.03
CA THR A 126 -14.16 7.53 -1.61
C THR A 126 -14.81 8.91 -1.76
N SER A 127 -16.10 8.95 -2.16
CA SER A 127 -16.87 10.19 -2.29
C SER A 127 -17.07 10.89 -0.94
N THR A 128 -17.41 10.14 0.12
CA THR A 128 -17.58 10.70 1.47
C THR A 128 -16.25 11.11 2.13
N ARG A 129 -15.14 10.46 1.78
CA ARG A 129 -13.80 10.84 2.26
C ARG A 129 -13.27 12.11 1.59
N THR A 130 -13.54 12.31 0.30
CA THR A 130 -13.18 13.56 -0.39
C THR A 130 -13.94 14.75 0.18
N SER A 131 -15.22 14.60 0.55
CA SER A 131 -16.00 15.70 1.15
C SER A 131 -15.54 16.11 2.55
N LYS A 132 -14.83 15.26 3.29
CA LYS A 132 -14.26 15.57 4.61
C LYS A 132 -12.81 16.06 4.59
N MET A 133 -12.17 16.08 3.42
CA MET A 133 -10.80 16.59 3.24
C MET A 133 -10.78 18.06 2.79
N PHE A 134 -11.94 18.62 2.43
CA PHE A 134 -12.12 20.00 1.94
C PHE A 134 -13.00 20.87 2.84
N LEU A 135 -13.23 20.47 4.10
CA LEU A 135 -13.89 21.29 5.14
C LEU A 135 -13.08 21.24 6.43
#